data_AF-A0ABD2L4P4-F1
#
_entry.id   AF-A0ABD2L4P4-F1
#
_cell.length_a   1.000
_cell.length_b   1.000
_cell.length_c   1.000
_cell.angle_alpha   90.00
_cell.angle_beta   90.00
_cell.angle_gamma   90.00
#
_symmetry.space_group_name_H-M   'P 1'
#
loop_
_entity.id
_entity.type
_entity.pdbx_description
1 polymer ?
#
loop_
_entity_poly.entity_id
_entity_poly.type
_entity_poly.pdbx_seq_one_letter_code
_entity_poly.pdbx_strand_id
1 'polypeptide(L)'
;MNVQRFVNLPNALKPLILLLILLTMLLAASSPGTSPSGAWFFWLSIIVQFIFITAVCAMFLYECESFLTMGRDGRWPIVEMSYSGVFALCNFVNVFVLAEGHKTEKGSNNFVVAAFTALFLTIFYCVGGLMMFRIWHGFVKSGVSQNPPPNVRAGDIGGMHPGV
;
A
#
# COMPACT_ATOMS: atom_id res chain seq x y z
N MET A 1 -16.85 4.14 13.13
CA MET A 1 -16.33 4.17 11.75
C MET A 1 -15.95 5.61 11.39
N ASN A 2 -14.68 5.95 11.53
CA ASN A 2 -14.19 7.29 11.24
C ASN A 2 -13.86 7.46 9.75
N VAL A 3 -14.89 7.70 8.92
CA VAL A 3 -14.76 7.82 7.46
C VAL A 3 -13.79 8.94 7.05
N GLN A 4 -13.65 9.98 7.88
CA GLN A 4 -12.70 11.08 7.63
C GLN A 4 -11.24 10.63 7.54
N ARG A 5 -10.85 9.52 8.20
CA ARG A 5 -9.48 8.97 8.09
C ARG A 5 -9.19 8.33 6.72
N PHE A 6 -10.21 7.86 6.00
CA PHE A 6 -10.07 7.31 4.64
C PHE A 6 -10.03 8.40 3.57
N VAL A 7 -10.45 9.62 3.88
CA VAL A 7 -10.43 10.74 2.93
C VAL A 7 -9.05 11.41 2.91
N ASN A 8 -8.28 11.29 3.98
CA ASN A 8 -6.94 11.85 4.06
C ASN A 8 -5.89 10.92 3.43
N LEU A 9 -5.06 11.49 2.55
CA LEU A 9 -3.84 10.82 2.09
C LEU A 9 -2.88 10.63 3.27
N PRO A 10 -2.12 9.51 3.35
CA PRO A 10 -2.00 8.44 2.35
C PRO A 10 -3.04 7.30 2.48
N ASN A 11 -3.93 7.33 3.47
CA ASN A 11 -4.89 6.23 3.71
C ASN A 11 -5.94 6.09 2.60
N ALA A 12 -6.31 7.20 1.95
CA ALA A 12 -7.16 7.20 0.76
C ALA A 12 -6.61 6.36 -0.41
N LEU A 13 -5.28 6.15 -0.45
CA LEU A 13 -4.60 5.40 -1.51
C LEU A 13 -4.82 3.88 -1.37
N LYS A 14 -5.05 3.37 -0.16
CA LYS A 14 -5.18 1.93 0.14
C LYS A 14 -6.34 1.25 -0.59
N PRO A 15 -7.59 1.77 -0.58
CA PRO A 15 -8.68 1.17 -1.36
C PRO A 15 -8.45 1.25 -2.87
N LEU A 16 -7.79 2.30 -3.36
CA LEU A 16 -7.41 2.41 -4.77
C LEU A 16 -6.38 1.34 -5.17
N ILE A 17 -5.36 1.11 -4.33
CA ILE A 17 -4.38 0.03 -4.50
C ILE A 17 -5.09 -1.33 -4.52
N LEU A 18 -6.01 -1.58 -3.59
CA LEU A 18 -6.78 -2.83 -3.56
C LEU A 18 -7.56 -3.07 -4.86
N LEU A 19 -8.22 -2.03 -5.38
CA LEU A 19 -8.95 -2.10 -6.64
C LEU A 19 -8.01 -2.41 -7.81
N LEU A 20 -6.85 -1.77 -7.86
CA LEU A 20 -5.86 -2.02 -8.91
C LEU A 20 -5.28 -3.44 -8.84
N ILE A 21 -5.01 -3.98 -7.63
CA ILE A 21 -4.60 -5.37 -7.45
C ILE A 21 -5.65 -6.32 -8.03
N LEU A 22 -6.93 -6.11 -7.69
CA LEU A 22 -8.04 -6.92 -8.21
C LEU A 22 -8.14 -6.82 -9.74
N LEU A 23 -8.00 -5.62 -10.30
CA LEU A 23 -8.02 -5.41 -11.74
C LEU A 23 -6.87 -6.15 -12.43
N THR A 24 -5.64 -6.05 -11.91
CA THR A 24 -4.47 -6.76 -12.45
C THR A 24 -4.65 -8.29 -12.36
N MET A 25 -5.19 -8.80 -11.26
CA MET A 25 -5.52 -10.23 -11.12
C MET A 25 -6.57 -10.69 -12.13
N LEU A 26 -7.64 -9.92 -12.32
CA LEU A 26 -8.72 -10.27 -13.25
C LEU A 26 -8.26 -10.24 -14.71
N LEU A 27 -7.44 -9.25 -15.08
CA LEU A 27 -6.85 -9.17 -16.42
C LEU A 27 -5.88 -10.31 -16.69
N ALA A 28 -5.06 -10.69 -15.72
CA ALA A 28 -4.14 -11.82 -15.85
C ALA A 28 -4.86 -13.19 -15.83
N ALA A 29 -5.94 -13.35 -15.05
CA ALA A 29 -6.73 -14.58 -15.00
C ALA A 29 -7.61 -14.80 -16.24
N SER A 30 -8.09 -13.73 -16.86
CA SER A 30 -8.96 -13.80 -18.05
C SER A 30 -8.22 -14.06 -19.35
N SER A 31 -6.90 -14.19 -19.31
CA SER A 31 -6.08 -14.56 -20.45
C SER A 31 -6.11 -16.09 -20.66
N PRO A 32 -6.61 -16.59 -21.81
CA PRO A 32 -6.56 -18.01 -22.16
C PRO A 32 -5.16 -18.53 -22.57
N GLY A 33 -4.12 -17.71 -22.50
CA GLY A 33 -2.77 -18.05 -22.94
C GLY A 33 -1.99 -18.99 -22.01
N THR A 34 -1.01 -19.69 -22.58
CA THR A 34 0.04 -20.39 -21.82
C THR A 34 0.71 -19.43 -20.84
N SER A 35 0.78 -19.84 -19.57
CA SER A 35 1.39 -19.03 -18.52
C SER A 35 2.84 -18.66 -18.87
N PRO A 36 3.23 -17.37 -18.82
CA PRO A 36 4.60 -16.96 -19.11
C PRO A 36 5.61 -17.55 -18.12
N SER A 37 6.88 -17.52 -18.50
CA SER A 37 7.94 -17.87 -17.55
C SER A 37 7.89 -16.90 -16.36
N GLY A 38 7.87 -17.44 -15.14
CA GLY A 38 7.69 -16.63 -13.92
C GLY A 38 6.23 -16.31 -13.54
N ALA A 39 5.21 -16.86 -14.23
CA ALA A 39 3.81 -16.68 -13.82
C ALA A 39 3.53 -17.11 -12.37
N TRP A 40 4.24 -18.12 -11.86
CA TRP A 40 4.13 -18.53 -10.46
C TRP A 40 4.53 -17.41 -9.48
N PHE A 41 5.57 -16.63 -9.80
CA PHE A 41 6.03 -15.50 -8.99
C PHE A 41 5.03 -14.36 -9.04
N PHE A 42 4.48 -14.08 -10.22
CA PHE A 42 3.40 -13.11 -10.39
C PHE A 42 2.21 -13.48 -9.49
N TRP A 43 1.69 -14.70 -9.60
CA TRP A 43 0.54 -15.14 -8.81
C TRP A 43 0.82 -15.14 -7.31
N LEU A 44 1.97 -15.63 -6.88
CA LEU A 44 2.36 -15.60 -5.46
C LEU A 44 2.44 -14.16 -4.93
N SER A 45 3.13 -13.28 -5.65
CA SER A 45 3.33 -11.90 -5.20
C SER A 45 2.04 -11.10 -5.18
N ILE A 46 1.16 -11.25 -6.18
CA ILE A 46 -0.11 -10.50 -6.25
C ILE A 46 -1.13 -11.02 -5.22
N ILE A 47 -1.15 -12.33 -4.93
CA ILE A 47 -2.00 -12.92 -3.89
C ILE A 47 -1.56 -12.45 -2.49
N VAL A 48 -0.24 -12.47 -2.22
CA VAL A 48 0.29 -11.97 -0.94
C VAL A 48 -0.04 -10.49 -0.76
N GLN A 49 0.12 -9.67 -1.81
CA GLN A 49 -0.28 -8.27 -1.78
C GLN A 49 -1.79 -8.10 -1.52
N PHE A 50 -2.63 -8.89 -2.19
CA PHE A 50 -4.08 -8.83 -2.01
C PHE A 50 -4.49 -9.13 -0.57
N ILE A 51 -3.99 -10.24 0.01
CA ILE A 51 -4.29 -10.63 1.39
C ILE A 51 -3.80 -9.55 2.36
N PHE A 52 -2.56 -9.06 2.16
CA PHE A 52 -1.96 -8.08 3.05
C PHE A 52 -2.71 -6.74 3.01
N ILE A 53 -2.99 -6.19 1.83
CA ILE A 53 -3.73 -4.91 1.71
C ILE A 53 -5.17 -5.06 2.20
N THR A 54 -5.81 -6.20 1.98
CA THR A 54 -7.14 -6.48 2.55
C THR A 54 -7.09 -6.45 4.08
N ALA A 55 -6.10 -7.11 4.68
CA ALA A 55 -5.90 -7.09 6.14
C ALA A 55 -5.63 -5.68 6.66
N VAL A 56 -4.79 -4.90 5.97
CA VAL A 56 -4.53 -3.49 6.32
C VAL A 56 -5.82 -2.66 6.24
N CYS A 57 -6.58 -2.76 5.15
CA CYS A 57 -7.86 -2.07 5.00
C CYS A 57 -8.85 -2.45 6.12
N ALA A 58 -8.96 -3.74 6.45
CA ALA A 58 -9.81 -4.21 7.55
C ALA A 58 -9.35 -3.63 8.89
N MET A 59 -8.04 -3.65 9.19
CA MET A 59 -7.52 -3.07 10.43
C MET A 59 -7.76 -1.58 10.53
N PHE A 60 -7.72 -0.83 9.42
CA PHE A 60 -8.11 0.59 9.40
C PHE A 60 -9.61 0.78 9.62
N LEU A 61 -10.47 -0.09 9.09
CA LEU A 61 -11.92 -0.02 9.30
C LEU A 61 -12.30 -0.30 10.76
N TYR A 62 -11.58 -1.21 11.41
CA TYR A 62 -11.80 -1.59 12.81
C TYR A 62 -10.95 -0.80 13.82
N GLU A 63 -10.17 0.20 13.38
CA GLU A 63 -9.30 1.02 14.23
C GLU A 63 -8.30 0.19 15.06
N CYS A 64 -7.93 -1.00 14.57
CA CYS A 64 -7.06 -1.98 15.26
C CYS A 64 -5.60 -1.93 14.77
N GLU A 65 -5.12 -0.78 14.31
CA GLU A 65 -3.76 -0.57 13.76
C GLU A 65 -2.64 -0.94 14.74
N SER A 66 -2.94 -0.89 16.04
CA SER A 66 -2.04 -1.26 17.13
C SER A 66 -1.58 -2.72 17.07
N PHE A 67 -2.34 -3.61 16.41
CA PHE A 67 -1.95 -5.01 16.24
C PHE A 67 -0.70 -5.17 15.35
N LEU A 68 -0.61 -4.40 14.26
CA LEU A 68 0.54 -4.43 13.34
C LEU A 68 1.76 -3.68 13.88
N THR A 69 1.55 -2.70 14.76
CA THR A 69 2.64 -1.92 15.38
C THR A 69 3.13 -2.50 16.70
N MET A 70 2.61 -3.68 17.11
CA MET A 70 2.89 -4.32 18.41
C MET A 70 2.61 -3.39 19.59
N GLY A 71 1.52 -2.61 19.54
CA GLY A 71 1.15 -1.69 20.61
C GLY A 71 2.00 -0.42 20.69
N ARG A 72 2.89 -0.17 19.73
CA ARG A 72 3.79 1.00 19.76
C ARG A 72 3.31 2.10 18.83
N ASP A 73 2.69 3.10 19.43
CA ASP A 73 2.27 4.32 18.75
C ASP A 73 3.46 4.99 18.04
N GLY A 74 3.30 5.26 16.75
CA GLY A 74 4.32 5.91 15.91
C GLY A 74 5.23 4.98 15.08
N ARG A 75 5.11 3.65 15.19
CA ARG A 75 5.83 2.71 14.28
C ARG A 75 5.12 2.48 12.95
N TRP A 76 3.85 2.87 12.84
CA TRP A 76 3.04 2.69 11.64
C TRP A 76 3.71 3.17 10.33
N PRO A 77 4.32 4.39 10.28
CA PRO A 77 4.98 4.84 9.06
C PRO A 77 6.13 3.93 8.62
N ILE A 78 6.85 3.32 9.57
CA ILE A 78 7.98 2.41 9.27
C ILE A 78 7.46 1.10 8.66
N VAL A 79 6.39 0.54 9.23
CA VAL A 79 5.74 -0.64 8.68
C VAL A 79 5.25 -0.35 7.26
N GLU A 80 4.63 0.81 7.06
CA GLU A 80 4.10 1.22 5.76
C GLU A 80 5.18 1.45 4.70
N MET A 81 6.29 2.10 5.06
CA MET A 81 7.46 2.22 4.19
C MET A 81 8.03 0.86 3.80
N SER A 82 8.11 -0.06 4.76
CA SER A 82 8.73 -1.38 4.56
C SER A 82 7.96 -2.22 3.55
N TYR A 83 6.65 -2.42 3.76
CA TYR A 83 5.86 -3.21 2.82
C TYR A 83 5.72 -2.51 1.46
N SER A 84 5.64 -1.18 1.45
CA SER A 84 5.53 -0.42 0.19
C SER A 84 6.78 -0.58 -0.66
N GLY A 85 7.97 -0.58 -0.06
CA GLY A 85 9.23 -0.84 -0.76
C GLY A 85 9.28 -2.26 -1.35
N VAL A 86 8.95 -3.27 -0.55
CA VAL A 86 8.93 -4.68 -1.01
C VAL A 86 7.93 -4.88 -2.15
N PHE A 87 6.70 -4.39 -1.99
CA PHE A 87 5.66 -4.55 -3.00
C PHE A 87 5.90 -3.71 -4.25
N ALA A 88 6.53 -2.55 -4.15
CA ALA A 88 6.99 -1.81 -5.32
C ALA A 88 8.00 -2.61 -6.16
N LEU A 89 8.99 -3.24 -5.50
CA LEU A 89 9.97 -4.09 -6.20
C LEU A 89 9.31 -5.33 -6.82
N CYS A 90 8.42 -6.01 -6.08
CA CYS A 90 7.68 -7.16 -6.63
C CYS A 90 6.84 -6.76 -7.84
N ASN A 91 6.12 -5.64 -7.78
CA ASN A 91 5.31 -5.17 -8.91
C ASN A 91 6.17 -4.74 -10.10
N PHE A 92 7.34 -4.15 -9.87
CA PHE A 92 8.29 -3.83 -10.93
C PHE A 92 8.73 -5.09 -11.69
N VAL A 93 9.03 -6.18 -10.98
CA VAL A 93 9.32 -7.49 -11.61
C VAL A 93 8.09 -8.03 -12.35
N ASN A 94 6.89 -7.91 -11.76
CA ASN A 94 5.64 -8.35 -12.38
C ASN A 94 5.35 -7.65 -13.72
N VAL A 95 5.75 -6.39 -13.90
CA VAL A 95 5.63 -5.70 -15.19
C VAL A 95 6.34 -6.48 -16.30
N PHE A 96 7.55 -6.99 -16.04
CA PHE A 96 8.31 -7.76 -17.03
C PHE A 96 7.70 -9.14 -17.29
N VAL A 97 7.24 -9.82 -16.23
CA VAL A 97 6.57 -11.13 -16.35
C VAL A 97 5.29 -11.02 -17.19
N LEU A 98 4.49 -9.98 -16.96
CA LEU A 98 3.26 -9.73 -17.73
C LEU A 98 3.56 -9.29 -19.16
N ALA A 99 4.61 -8.47 -19.36
CA ALA A 99 5.05 -8.07 -20.70
C ALA A 99 5.55 -9.27 -21.53
N GLU A 100 6.17 -10.26 -20.89
CA GLU A 100 6.53 -11.53 -21.53
C GLU A 100 5.29 -12.34 -21.90
N GLY A 101 4.29 -12.41 -21.02
CA GLY A 101 3.01 -13.08 -21.28
C GLY A 101 2.30 -12.57 -22.54
N HIS A 102 2.37 -11.26 -22.80
CA HIS A 102 1.82 -10.70 -24.04
C HIS A 102 2.53 -11.22 -25.30
N LYS A 103 3.85 -11.49 -25.26
CA LYS A 103 4.58 -12.04 -26.41
C LYS A 103 4.13 -13.46 -26.73
N THR A 104 3.70 -14.20 -25.72
CA THR A 104 3.24 -15.59 -25.85
C THR A 104 1.79 -15.65 -26.32
N GLU A 105 0.97 -14.68 -25.94
CA GLU A 105 -0.45 -14.63 -26.27
C GLU A 105 -0.74 -13.73 -27.49
N LYS A 106 -0.77 -14.34 -28.68
CA LYS A 106 -1.12 -13.62 -29.91
C LYS A 106 -2.62 -13.37 -29.97
N GLY A 107 -3.05 -12.11 -29.78
CA GLY A 107 -4.42 -11.67 -30.04
C GLY A 107 -5.17 -11.06 -28.85
N SER A 108 -4.58 -11.05 -27.65
CA SER A 108 -5.15 -10.41 -26.47
C SER A 108 -4.20 -9.34 -25.91
N ASN A 109 -4.76 -8.16 -25.60
CA ASN A 109 -4.03 -7.06 -24.96
C ASN A 109 -4.16 -7.08 -23.44
N ASN A 110 -4.81 -8.10 -22.86
CA ASN A 110 -5.06 -8.18 -21.42
C ASN A 110 -3.76 -8.14 -20.60
N PHE A 111 -2.73 -8.86 -21.05
CA PHE A 111 -1.40 -8.82 -20.42
C PHE A 111 -0.74 -7.46 -20.49
N VAL A 112 -0.94 -6.69 -21.56
CA VAL A 112 -0.41 -5.33 -21.69
C VAL A 112 -1.09 -4.40 -20.68
N VAL A 113 -2.43 -4.46 -20.59
CA VAL A 113 -3.19 -3.65 -19.62
C VAL A 113 -2.87 -4.08 -18.18
N ALA A 114 -2.65 -5.37 -17.93
CA ALA A 114 -2.19 -5.89 -16.64
C ALA A 114 -0.79 -5.36 -16.29
N ALA A 115 0.14 -5.33 -17.26
CA ALA A 115 1.48 -4.78 -17.06
C ALA A 115 1.44 -3.28 -16.74
N PHE A 116 0.60 -2.50 -17.43
CA PHE A 116 0.40 -1.08 -17.12
C PHE A 116 -0.21 -0.88 -15.72
N THR A 117 -1.19 -1.68 -15.33
CA THR A 117 -1.76 -1.60 -13.97
C THR A 117 -0.74 -1.99 -12.89
N ALA A 118 0.12 -2.99 -13.13
CA ALA A 118 1.24 -3.33 -12.25
C ALA A 118 2.27 -2.19 -12.15
N LEU A 119 2.50 -1.45 -13.23
CA LEU A 119 3.34 -0.24 -13.22
C LEU A 119 2.70 0.87 -12.36
N PHE A 120 1.40 1.12 -12.50
CA PHE A 120 0.69 2.07 -11.63
C PHE A 120 0.72 1.65 -10.16
N LEU A 121 0.57 0.35 -9.87
CA LEU A 121 0.73 -0.18 -8.51
C LEU A 121 2.13 0.13 -7.96
N THR A 122 3.17 -0.08 -8.76
CA THR A 122 4.56 0.27 -8.38
C THR A 122 4.67 1.74 -8.02
N ILE A 123 4.15 2.64 -8.86
CA ILE A 123 4.15 4.08 -8.61
C ILE A 123 3.39 4.43 -7.33
N PHE A 124 2.21 3.86 -7.11
CA PHE A 124 1.42 4.14 -5.92
C PHE A 124 2.07 3.62 -4.64
N TYR A 125 2.70 2.44 -4.65
CA TYR A 125 3.48 1.99 -3.51
C TYR A 125 4.68 2.91 -3.25
N CYS A 126 5.40 3.37 -4.28
CA CYS A 126 6.47 4.35 -4.12
C CYS A 126 5.97 5.67 -3.53
N VAL A 127 4.87 6.22 -4.05
CA VAL A 127 4.28 7.46 -3.55
C VAL A 127 3.78 7.31 -2.11
N GLY A 128 3.09 6.22 -1.79
CA GLY A 128 2.64 5.92 -0.43
C GLY A 128 3.80 5.79 0.55
N GLY A 129 4.86 5.09 0.14
CA GLY A 129 6.11 4.99 0.90
C GLY A 129 6.78 6.34 1.12
N LEU A 130 6.89 7.20 0.10
CA LEU A 130 7.46 8.54 0.20
C LEU A 130 6.63 9.48 1.10
N MET A 131 5.31 9.41 1.01
CA MET A 131 4.42 10.17 1.90
C MET A 131 4.63 9.76 3.37
N MET A 132 4.73 8.45 3.64
CA MET A 132 5.02 7.97 4.99
C MET A 132 6.45 8.25 5.45
N PHE A 133 7.42 8.27 4.53
CA PHE A 133 8.78 8.71 4.84
C PHE A 133 8.82 10.17 5.29
N ARG A 134 8.08 11.05 4.59
CA ARG A 134 7.96 12.46 4.99
C ARG A 134 7.32 12.59 6.38
N ILE A 135 6.26 11.83 6.65
CA ILE A 135 5.58 11.83 7.96
C ILE A 135 6.53 11.32 9.06
N TRP A 136 7.25 10.22 8.80
CA TRP A 136 8.24 9.67 9.72
C TRP A 136 9.36 10.65 10.03
N HIS A 137 9.92 11.30 9.01
CA HIS A 137 10.97 12.30 9.19
C HIS A 137 10.49 13.53 9.96
N GLY A 138 9.19 13.87 9.85
CA GLY A 138 8.52 14.86 10.70
C GLY A 138 8.54 14.46 12.17
N PHE A 139 8.18 13.21 12.49
CA PHE A 139 8.23 12.68 13.86
C PHE A 139 9.64 12.63 14.46
N VAL A 140 10.65 12.30 13.65
CA VAL A 140 12.06 12.27 14.10
C VAL A 140 12.57 13.69 14.40
N LYS A 141 12.22 14.69 13.56
CA LYS A 141 12.65 16.09 13.75
C LYS A 141 11.98 16.79 14.92
N SER A 142 10.71 16.48 15.19
CA SER A 142 9.97 17.11 16.29
C SER A 142 10.38 16.58 17.67
N GLY A 143 11.28 15.60 17.74
CA GLY A 143 11.73 15.05 19.01
C GLY A 143 10.58 14.50 19.85
N VAL A 144 9.47 14.10 19.21
CA VAL A 144 8.31 13.47 19.85
C VAL A 144 8.72 12.04 20.24
N SER A 145 9.62 12.00 21.22
CA SER A 145 9.85 10.91 22.14
C SER A 145 8.51 10.64 22.82
N GLN A 146 7.77 9.66 22.30
CA GLN A 146 7.16 8.49 22.98
C GLN A 146 6.66 8.57 24.43
N ASN A 147 6.51 9.75 25.01
CA ASN A 147 5.82 9.97 26.27
C ASN A 147 4.57 10.79 25.95
N PRO A 148 3.37 10.33 26.35
CA PRO A 148 2.23 11.23 26.34
C PRO A 148 2.59 12.43 27.23
N PRO A 149 2.42 13.68 26.77
CA PRO A 149 2.53 14.81 27.66
C PRO A 149 1.55 14.58 28.83
N PRO A 150 1.99 14.70 30.09
CA PRO A 150 1.07 14.53 31.20
C PRO A 150 0.04 15.66 31.11
N ASN A 151 -1.24 15.28 31.13
CA ASN A 151 -2.39 16.19 31.29
C ASN A 151 -2.76 17.13 30.12
N VAL A 152 -3.08 16.61 28.94
CA VAL A 152 -4.06 17.32 28.09
C VAL A 152 -5.46 16.83 28.45
N ARG A 153 -6.16 17.58 29.31
CA ARG A 153 -7.58 17.35 29.61
C ARG A 153 -8.39 17.56 28.34
N ALA A 154 -9.35 16.67 28.07
CA ALA A 154 -10.31 16.85 26.98
C ALA A 154 -11.06 18.18 27.17
N GLY A 155 -10.80 19.16 26.31
CA GLY A 155 -11.42 20.50 26.37
C GLY A 155 -10.44 21.69 26.37
N ASP A 156 -9.14 21.47 26.48
CA ASP A 156 -8.15 22.56 26.44
C ASP A 156 -7.61 22.80 25.02
N ILE A 157 -8.14 23.84 24.37
CA ILE A 157 -7.80 24.27 23.00
C ILE A 157 -6.42 24.98 22.97
N GLY A 158 -5.83 25.29 24.13
CA GLY A 158 -4.56 26.03 24.24
C GLY A 158 -3.30 25.24 23.86
N GLY A 159 -3.41 23.92 23.64
CA GLY A 159 -2.28 23.04 23.29
C GLY A 159 -2.19 22.66 21.82
N MET A 160 -3.15 23.06 20.97
CA MET A 160 -3.07 22.83 19.54
C MET A 160 -2.16 23.86 18.91
N HIS A 161 -0.85 23.60 18.91
CA HIS A 161 0.07 24.38 18.08
C HIS A 161 -0.36 24.20 16.60
N PRO A 162 -0.69 25.27 15.87
CA PRO A 162 -0.82 25.21 14.43
C PRO A 162 0.60 25.33 13.82
N GLY A 163 0.90 24.52 12.82
CA GLY A 163 2.18 24.53 12.08
C GLY A 163 2.96 23.24 12.31
N VAL A 164 3.37 22.48 11.29
CA VAL A 164 3.62 22.77 9.87
C VAL A 164 3.42 21.47 9.08
#